data_AF-A0A9D6SWL7-F1
#
_entry.id   AF-A0A9D6SWL7-F1
#
_cell.length_a   1.000
_cell.length_b   1.000
_cell.length_c   1.000
_cell.angle_alpha   90.00
_cell.angle_beta   90.00
_cell.angle_gamma   90.00
#
_symmetry.space_group_name_H-M   'P 1'
#
loop_
_entity.id
_entity.type
_entity.pdbx_description
1 polymer ?
#
loop_
_entity_poly.entity_id
_entity_poly.type
_entity_poly.pdbx_seq_one_letter_code
_entity_poly.pdbx_strand_id
1 'polypeptide(L)'
;VRDYVARSGAILGLSVPGFWLGTLVVVLPAIYFGWSPPIEFTRFDDDPWRHLAQFLLPGFLLGVASAASIMRLTRTQLLEVLRQDYGRTAWSKGLAEPRVVL
;
A
#
# COMPACT_ATOMS: atom_id res chain seq x y z
N VAL A 1 6.63 -1.24 -18.38
CA VAL A 1 7.19 -2.05 -17.27
C VAL A 1 6.67 -1.59 -15.91
N ARG A 2 6.82 -0.31 -15.53
CA ARG A 2 6.35 0.24 -14.24
C ARG A 2 4.87 -0.04 -13.94
N ASP A 3 3.98 0.16 -14.91
CA ASP A 3 2.54 -0.12 -14.78
C ASP A 3 2.22 -1.60 -14.57
N TYR A 4 2.96 -2.50 -15.22
CA TYR A 4 2.79 -3.94 -15.05
C TYR A 4 3.24 -4.39 -13.67
N VAL A 5 4.36 -3.85 -13.17
CA VAL A 5 4.86 -4.14 -11.80
C VAL A 5 3.87 -3.63 -10.75
N ALA A 6 3.38 -2.40 -10.90
CA ALA A 6 2.38 -1.83 -9.99
C ALA A 6 1.08 -2.64 -10.01
N ARG A 7 0.61 -3.05 -11.20
CA ARG A 7 -0.60 -3.86 -11.35
C ARG A 7 -0.44 -5.26 -10.76
N SER A 8 0.69 -5.93 -10.98
CA SER A 8 0.95 -7.24 -10.40
C SER A 8 1.05 -7.16 -8.88
N GLY A 9 1.75 -6.15 -8.34
CA GLY A 9 1.81 -5.91 -6.90
C GLY A 9 0.42 -5.66 -6.29
N ALA A 10 -0.42 -4.87 -6.97
CA ALA A 10 -1.79 -4.61 -6.54
C ALA A 10 -2.65 -5.88 -6.51
N ILE A 11 -2.54 -6.73 -7.54
CA ILE A 11 -3.28 -7.99 -7.62
C ILE A 11 -2.82 -8.93 -6.49
N LEU A 12 -1.51 -9.07 -6.27
CA LEU A 12 -0.99 -9.88 -5.17
C LEU A 12 -1.48 -9.37 -3.81
N GLY A 13 -1.45 -8.04 -3.57
CA GLY A 13 -1.96 -7.45 -2.34
C GLY A 13 -3.47 -7.62 -2.14
N LEU A 14 -4.26 -7.72 -3.23
CA LEU A 14 -5.71 -7.94 -3.16
C LEU A 14 -6.07 -9.43 -3.00
N SER A 15 -5.27 -10.32 -3.60
CA SER A 15 -5.49 -11.76 -3.60
C SER A 15 -5.09 -12.43 -2.29
N VAL A 16 -4.20 -11.80 -1.52
CA VAL A 16 -3.73 -12.34 -0.26
C VAL A 16 -4.58 -11.81 0.90
N PRO A 17 -5.23 -12.69 1.70
CA PRO A 17 -5.98 -12.27 2.87
C PRO A 17 -5.10 -11.56 3.91
N GLY A 18 -5.61 -10.50 4.53
CA GLY A 18 -4.86 -9.71 5.52
C GLY A 18 -4.32 -10.54 6.70
N PHE A 19 -5.10 -11.50 7.20
CA PHE A 19 -4.64 -12.41 8.26
C PHE A 19 -3.44 -13.26 7.80
N TRP A 20 -3.42 -13.68 6.53
CA TRP A 20 -2.34 -14.51 5.98
C TRP A 20 -1.07 -13.70 5.78
N LEU A 21 -1.18 -12.44 5.31
CA LEU A 21 -0.07 -11.49 5.30
C LEU A 21 0.49 -11.26 6.71
N GLY A 22 -0.38 -11.03 7.69
CA GLY A 22 0.02 -10.88 9.09
C GLY A 22 0.79 -12.11 9.60
N THR A 23 0.27 -13.31 9.33
CA THR A 23 0.95 -14.57 9.70
C THR A 23 2.29 -14.71 9.00
N LEU A 24 2.41 -14.43 7.70
CA LEU A 24 3.69 -14.52 7.00
C LEU A 24 4.74 -13.55 7.53
N VAL A 25 4.33 -12.32 7.85
CA VAL A 25 5.23 -11.29 8.39
C VAL A 25 5.76 -11.67 9.77
N VAL A 26 5.02 -12.46 10.55
CA VAL A 26 5.48 -12.98 11.83
C VAL A 26 6.31 -14.26 11.67
N VAL A 27 5.85 -15.20 10.83
CA VAL A 27 6.40 -16.56 10.74
C VAL A 27 7.66 -16.62 9.89
N LEU A 28 7.71 -15.95 8.74
CA LEU A 28 8.89 -16.02 7.86
C LEU A 28 10.15 -15.50 8.56
N PRO A 29 10.12 -14.31 9.23
CA PRO A 29 11.32 -13.85 9.91
C PRO A 29 11.71 -14.71 11.10
N ALA A 30 10.74 -15.31 11.78
CA ALA A 30 11.00 -16.20 12.89
C ALA A 30 11.73 -17.48 12.45
N ILE A 31 11.36 -18.05 11.30
CA ILE A 31 11.98 -19.29 10.78
C ILE A 31 13.34 -19.02 10.13
N TYR A 32 13.43 -18.01 9.28
CA TYR A 32 14.64 -17.78 8.47
C TYR A 32 15.70 -16.93 9.18
N PHE A 33 15.28 -15.95 9.98
CA PHE A 33 16.17 -15.01 10.65
C PHE A 33 16.21 -15.19 12.18
N GLY A 34 15.40 -16.09 12.74
CA GLY A 34 15.28 -16.25 14.20
C GLY A 34 14.72 -15.03 14.91
N TRP A 35 14.08 -14.11 14.17
CA TRP A 35 13.58 -12.84 14.69
C TRP A 35 12.06 -12.81 14.66
N SER A 36 11.45 -12.43 15.78
CA SER A 36 10.03 -12.15 15.84
C SER A 36 9.78 -10.75 16.42
N PRO A 37 8.67 -10.10 16.05
CA PRO A 37 8.28 -8.84 16.66
C PRO A 37 8.14 -9.01 18.19
N PRO A 38 8.70 -8.11 19.00
CA PRO A 38 8.54 -8.16 20.45
C PRO A 38 7.05 -8.06 20.82
N ILE A 39 6.58 -8.92 21.72
CA ILE A 39 5.21 -8.88 22.25
C ILE A 39 5.13 -7.89 23.44
N GLU A 40 6.27 -7.54 24.03
CA GLU A 40 6.36 -6.58 25.14
C GLU A 40 6.05 -5.17 24.67
N PHE A 41 5.09 -4.53 25.34
CA PHE A 41 4.78 -3.12 25.15
C PHE A 41 5.85 -2.27 25.84
N THR A 42 6.59 -1.50 25.04
CA THR A 42 7.51 -0.48 25.57
C THR A 42 6.77 0.82 25.75
N ARG A 43 6.94 1.48 26.91
CA ARG A 43 6.38 2.81 27.15
C ARG A 43 7.22 3.87 26.46
N PHE A 44 6.59 4.98 26.10
CA PHE A 44 7.28 6.11 25.48
C PHE A 44 8.36 6.71 26.39
N ASP A 45 8.14 6.70 27.71
CA ASP A 45 9.07 7.26 28.70
C ASP A 45 10.35 6.43 28.86
N ASP A 46 10.29 5.12 28.60
CA ASP A 46 11.44 4.21 28.74
C ASP A 46 12.35 4.24 27.51
N ASP A 47 11.77 4.12 26.32
CA ASP A 47 12.48 4.18 25.04
C ASP A 47 11.56 4.69 23.92
N PRO A 48 11.67 5.98 23.54
CA PRO A 48 10.83 6.57 22.50
C PRO A 48 10.99 5.90 21.13
N TRP A 49 12.18 5.39 20.83
CA TRP A 49 12.47 4.78 19.53
C TRP A 49 11.86 3.39 19.43
N ARG A 50 12.02 2.58 20.48
CA ARG A 50 11.43 1.23 20.55
C ARG A 50 9.91 1.29 20.60
N HIS A 51 9.35 2.31 21.29
CA HIS A 51 7.92 2.59 21.27
C HIS A 51 7.41 2.91 19.85
N LEU A 52 8.16 3.63 19.01
CA LEU A 52 7.73 3.89 17.64
C LEU A 52 7.89 2.64 16.74
N ALA A 53 8.98 1.90 16.94
CA ALA A 53 9.29 0.70 16.17
C ALA A 53 8.23 -0.42 16.36
N GLN A 54 7.63 -0.52 17.54
CA GLN A 54 6.57 -1.52 17.80
C GLN A 54 5.29 -1.28 16.97
N PHE A 55 5.06 -0.04 16.50
CA PHE A 55 3.91 0.29 15.65
C PHE A 55 4.19 0.20 14.14
N LEU A 56 5.46 0.17 13.72
CA LEU A 56 5.83 0.14 12.31
C LEU A 56 5.24 -1.09 11.60
N LEU A 57 5.39 -2.27 12.19
CA LEU A 57 4.93 -3.52 11.61
C LEU A 57 3.39 -3.61 11.52
N PRO A 58 2.61 -3.42 12.61
CA PRO A 58 1.16 -3.42 12.51
C PRO A 58 0.63 -2.27 11.65
N GLY A 59 1.24 -1.08 11.71
CA GLY A 59 0.89 0.05 10.86
C GLY A 59 1.11 -0.24 9.37
N PHE A 60 2.22 -0.89 9.03
CA PHE A 60 2.50 -1.33 7.66
C PHE A 60 1.48 -2.37 7.17
N LEU A 61 1.19 -3.40 7.99
CA LEU A 61 0.21 -4.43 7.64
C LEU A 61 -1.18 -3.84 7.36
N LEU A 62 -1.65 -2.94 8.22
CA LEU A 62 -2.91 -2.23 8.01
C LEU A 62 -2.85 -1.31 6.79
N GLY A 63 -1.73 -0.59 6.63
CA GLY A 63 -1.50 0.32 5.52
C GLY A 63 -1.55 -0.37 4.15
N VAL A 64 -0.98 -1.58 4.02
CA VAL A 64 -1.02 -2.37 2.78
C VAL A 64 -2.47 -2.72 2.40
N ALA A 65 -3.29 -3.17 3.36
CA ALA A 65 -4.68 -3.51 3.11
C ALA A 65 -5.51 -2.28 2.67
N SER A 66 -5.31 -1.14 3.34
CA SER A 66 -5.96 0.12 2.97
C SER A 66 -5.50 0.63 1.61
N ALA A 67 -4.20 0.61 1.33
CA ALA A 67 -3.62 1.07 0.07
C ALA A 67 -4.12 0.24 -1.12
N ALA A 68 -4.20 -1.09 -0.98
CA ALA A 68 -4.75 -1.96 -2.02
C ALA A 68 -6.21 -1.61 -2.35
N SER A 69 -7.01 -1.29 -1.33
CA SER A 69 -8.41 -0.88 -1.49
C SER A 69 -8.54 0.47 -2.18
N ILE A 70 -7.77 1.48 -1.75
CA ILE A 70 -7.74 2.81 -2.36
C ILE A 70 -7.29 2.71 -3.82
N MET A 71 -6.20 1.99 -4.10
CA MET A 71 -5.68 1.82 -5.46
C MET A 71 -6.73 1.23 -6.41
N ARG A 72 -7.50 0.23 -5.95
CA ARG A 72 -8.58 -0.36 -6.74
C ARG A 72 -9.66 0.68 -7.05
N LEU A 73 -10.08 1.46 -6.06
CA LEU A 73 -11.08 2.50 -6.22
C LEU A 73 -10.60 3.60 -7.17
N THR A 74 -9.42 4.17 -6.93
CA THR A 74 -8.82 5.20 -7.79
C THR A 74 -8.73 4.73 -9.24
N ARG A 75 -8.37 3.46 -9.48
CA ARG A 75 -8.34 2.90 -10.84
C ARG A 75 -9.72 2.88 -11.50
N THR A 76 -10.76 2.45 -10.78
CA THR A 76 -12.12 2.46 -11.32
C THR A 76 -12.55 3.88 -11.68
N GLN A 77 -12.29 4.83 -10.78
CA GLN A 77 -12.64 6.24 -10.98
C GLN A 77 -11.86 6.86 -12.16
N LEU A 78 -10.55 6.59 -12.29
CA LEU A 78 -9.75 7.05 -13.42
C LEU A 78 -10.28 6.51 -14.76
N LEU A 79 -10.71 5.25 -14.82
CA LEU A 79 -11.30 4.69 -16.04
C LEU A 79 -12.63 5.36 -16.42
N GLU A 80 -13.40 5.86 -15.45
CA GLU A 80 -14.62 6.64 -15.70
C GLU A 80 -14.28 8.06 -16.20
N VAL A 81 -13.31 8.73 -15.55
CA VAL A 81 -12.81 10.07 -15.90
C VAL A 81 -12.24 10.10 -17.32
N LEU A 82 -11.45 9.10 -17.71
CA LEU A 82 -10.85 8.99 -19.05
C LEU A 82 -11.91 8.82 -20.16
N ARG A 83 -13.14 8.40 -19.82
CA ARG A 83 -14.25 8.30 -20.77
C ARG A 83 -15.00 9.63 -20.94
N GLN A 84 -14.69 10.65 -20.15
CA GLN A 84 -15.35 11.95 -20.22
C GLN A 84 -14.65 12.90 -21.19
N ASP A 85 -15.44 13.77 -21.84
CA ASP A 85 -14.97 14.64 -22.90
C ASP A 85 -14.05 15.79 -22.42
N TYR A 86 -14.08 16.12 -21.12
CA TYR A 86 -13.15 17.10 -20.57
C TYR A 86 -11.70 16.61 -20.57
N GLY A 87 -11.45 15.30 -20.43
CA GLY A 87 -10.09 14.74 -20.53
C GLY A 87 -9.54 14.91 -21.94
N ARG A 88 -10.37 14.62 -22.95
CA ARG A 88 -10.06 14.85 -24.37
C ARG A 88 -9.80 16.33 -24.68
N THR A 89 -10.56 17.23 -24.04
CA THR A 89 -10.40 18.68 -24.19
C THR A 89 -9.13 19.20 -23.51
N ALA A 90 -8.74 18.62 -22.37
CA ALA A 90 -7.50 18.96 -21.69
C ALA A 90 -6.28 18.57 -22.54
N TRP A 91 -6.32 17.39 -23.18
CA TRP A 91 -5.28 16.97 -24.13
C TRP A 91 -5.24 17.83 -25.41
N SER A 92 -6.39 18.22 -25.96
CA SER A 92 -6.42 19.09 -27.16
C SER A 92 -5.87 20.49 -26.91
N LYS A 93 -5.87 20.95 -25.64
CA LYS A 93 -5.20 22.17 -25.20
C LYS A 93 -3.69 22.02 -24.97
N GLY A 94 -3.11 20.85 -25.24
CA GLY A 94 -1.67 20.58 -25.12
C GLY A 94 -1.19 20.40 -23.68
N LEU A 95 -2.10 20.14 -22.72
CA LEU A 95 -1.71 19.84 -21.35
C LEU A 95 -0.99 18.49 -21.28
N ALA A 96 0.18 18.47 -20.65
CA ALA A 96 0.95 17.25 -20.44
C ALA A 96 0.17 16.26 -19.54
N GLU A 97 0.29 14.96 -19.82
CA GLU A 97 -0.37 13.87 -19.07
C GLU A 97 -0.35 14.03 -17.54
N PRO A 98 0.76 14.42 -16.88
CA PRO A 98 0.77 14.60 -15.42
C PRO A 98 -0.20 15.68 -14.94
N ARG A 99 -0.44 16.74 -15.73
CA ARG A 99 -1.38 17.82 -15.37
C ARG A 99 -2.84 17.49 -15.67
N VAL A 100 -3.09 16.44 -16.43
CA VAL A 100 -4.47 15.98 -16.75
C VAL A 100 -4.91 14.88 -15.78
N VAL A 101 -3.95 14.16 -15.20
CA VAL A 101 -4.19 13.00 -14.31
C VAL A 101 -4.03 13.34 -12.82
N LEU A 102 -3.26 14.38 -12.46
CA LEU A 102 -3.19 14.94 -11.11
C LEU A 102 -4.36 15.90 -10.84
#